data_AF-A0A838A6Q0-F1
#
_entry.id   AF-A0A838A6Q0-F1
#
_cell.length_a   1.000
_cell.length_b   1.000
_cell.length_c   1.000
_cell.angle_alpha   90.00
_cell.angle_beta   90.00
_cell.angle_gamma   90.00
#
_symmetry.space_group_name_H-M   'P 1'
#
loop_
_entity.id
_entity.type
_entity.pdbx_description
1 polymer ?
#
loop_
_entity_poly.entity_id
_entity_poly.type
_entity_poly.pdbx_seq_one_letter_code
_entity_poly.pdbx_strand_id
1 'polypeptide(L)'
;MSDIEVYTEELRAAGHATREAAESVAGIELGAALTGVKSGLPGSRAASESSALAEHWDGISARCAERLAERAEKLADAADDYDSRERSAAEDFEGLLPRGPEGPI
;
A
#
# COMPACT_ATOMS: atom_id res chain seq x y z
N MET A 1 16.55 -6.30 -27.08
CA MET A 1 15.53 -5.53 -26.34
C MET A 1 14.45 -6.50 -25.93
N SER A 2 14.35 -6.81 -24.65
CA SER A 2 13.10 -7.11 -23.93
C SER A 2 13.45 -7.93 -22.69
N ASP A 3 13.72 -7.24 -21.59
CA ASP A 3 13.51 -7.78 -20.23
C ASP A 3 12.91 -6.61 -19.45
N ILE A 4 11.63 -6.35 -19.70
CA ILE A 4 10.80 -5.70 -18.68
C ILE A 4 10.26 -6.87 -17.86
N GLU A 5 11.15 -7.56 -17.17
CA GLU A 5 10.77 -8.50 -16.12
C GLU A 5 10.32 -7.62 -14.96
N VAL A 6 9.01 -7.41 -14.86
CA VAL A 6 8.46 -6.82 -13.65
C VAL A 6 8.55 -7.92 -12.61
N TYR A 7 9.49 -7.77 -11.68
CA TYR A 7 9.59 -8.66 -10.53
C TYR A 7 8.33 -8.44 -9.68
N THR A 8 7.29 -9.24 -9.92
CA THR A 8 6.02 -9.19 -9.16
C THR A 8 6.26 -9.37 -7.67
N GLU A 9 7.34 -10.08 -7.32
CA GLU A 9 7.85 -10.17 -5.96
C GLU A 9 8.31 -8.82 -5.37
N GLU A 10 8.97 -7.96 -6.15
CA GLU A 10 9.36 -6.62 -5.70
C GLU A 10 8.12 -5.72 -5.49
N LEU A 11 7.09 -5.86 -6.33
CA LEU A 11 5.82 -5.16 -6.14
C LEU A 11 5.12 -5.63 -4.86
N ARG A 12 5.11 -6.93 -4.59
CA ARG A 12 4.55 -7.51 -3.36
C ARG A 12 5.32 -7.06 -2.12
N ALA A 13 6.64 -7.09 -2.17
CA ALA A 13 7.49 -6.59 -1.08
C ALA A 13 7.27 -5.11 -0.82
N ALA A 14 7.17 -4.28 -1.87
CA ALA A 14 6.86 -2.87 -1.75
C ALA A 14 5.45 -2.62 -1.19
N GLY A 15 4.46 -3.42 -1.60
CA GLY A 15 3.11 -3.39 -1.05
C GLY A 15 3.09 -3.70 0.45
N HIS A 16 3.79 -4.75 0.87
CA HIS A 16 3.94 -5.13 2.28
C HIS A 16 4.58 -4.02 3.11
N ALA A 17 5.74 -3.51 2.68
CA ALA A 17 6.45 -2.43 3.37
C ALA A 17 5.60 -1.15 3.45
N THR A 18 4.80 -0.86 2.42
CA THR A 18 3.88 0.29 2.42
C THR A 18 2.74 0.08 3.43
N ARG A 19 2.23 -1.14 3.58
CA ARG A 19 1.21 -1.47 4.59
C ARG A 19 1.77 -1.36 6.01
N GLU A 20 2.96 -1.87 6.27
CA GLU A 20 3.64 -1.69 7.57
C GLU A 20 3.85 -0.22 7.91
N ALA A 21 4.21 0.60 6.90
CA ALA A 21 4.31 2.04 7.08
C ALA A 21 2.95 2.68 7.38
N ALA A 22 1.87 2.24 6.74
CA ALA A 22 0.50 2.70 7.03
C ALA A 22 0.11 2.42 8.48
N GLU A 23 0.35 1.20 8.96
CA GLU A 23 0.09 0.78 10.33
C GLU A 23 0.93 1.57 11.34
N SER A 24 2.21 1.78 11.03
CA SER A 24 3.11 2.58 11.86
C SER A 24 2.63 4.03 11.99
N VAL A 25 2.17 4.64 10.90
CA VAL A 25 1.64 6.01 10.89
C VAL A 25 0.31 6.09 11.64
N ALA A 26 -0.58 5.10 11.49
CA ALA A 26 -1.85 5.04 12.20
C ALA A 26 -1.66 4.92 13.73
N GLY A 27 -0.56 4.32 14.19
CA GLY A 27 -0.22 4.22 15.60
C GLY A 27 0.36 5.49 16.23
N ILE A 28 0.61 6.56 15.47
CA ILE A 28 1.19 7.80 16.00
C ILE A 28 0.09 8.67 16.62
N GLU A 29 0.04 8.72 17.95
CA GLU A 29 -0.88 9.58 18.70
C GLU A 29 -0.37 11.02 18.83
N LEU A 30 -0.30 11.75 17.71
CA LEU A 30 0.16 13.15 17.70
C LEU A 30 -0.75 14.07 18.53
N GLY A 31 -2.06 13.86 18.50
CA GLY A 31 -3.00 14.63 19.31
C GLY A 31 -2.83 14.43 20.81
N ALA A 32 -2.42 13.22 21.25
CA ALA A 32 -2.20 12.92 22.65
C ALA A 32 -1.08 13.78 23.26
N ALA A 33 -0.03 14.10 22.49
CA ALA A 33 1.06 14.97 22.95
C ALA A 33 0.60 16.37 23.39
N LEU A 34 -0.56 16.84 22.88
CA LEU A 34 -1.11 18.17 23.18
C LEU A 34 -2.03 18.20 24.39
N THR A 35 -2.44 17.06 24.94
CA THR A 35 -3.31 17.01 26.12
C THR A 35 -2.69 17.72 27.35
N GLY A 36 -1.37 17.71 27.48
CA GLY A 36 -0.65 18.42 28.54
C GLY A 36 -0.82 19.95 28.50
N VAL A 37 -1.01 20.53 27.32
CA VAL A 37 -1.26 21.98 27.16
C VAL A 37 -2.62 22.36 27.70
N LYS A 38 -3.64 21.54 27.40
CA LYS A 38 -5.00 21.74 27.89
C LYS A 38 -5.09 21.63 29.41
N SER A 39 -4.39 20.67 30.01
CA SER A 39 -4.38 20.50 31.47
C SER A 39 -3.63 21.61 32.20
N GLY A 40 -2.55 22.15 31.61
CA GLY A 40 -1.74 23.20 32.22
C GLY A 40 -2.37 24.59 32.16
N LEU A 41 -3.21 24.87 31.15
CA LEU A 41 -3.76 26.20 30.89
C LEU A 41 -5.28 26.17 30.58
N PRO A 42 -6.12 25.68 31.49
CA PRO A 42 -7.55 25.53 31.24
C PRO A 42 -8.22 26.87 30.94
N GLY A 43 -9.12 26.89 29.94
CA GLY A 43 -9.87 28.09 29.53
C GLY A 43 -9.04 29.14 28.78
N SER A 44 -7.74 28.92 28.59
CA SER A 44 -6.90 29.80 27.78
C SER A 44 -7.16 29.59 26.28
N ARG A 45 -6.83 30.62 25.49
CA ARG A 45 -6.79 30.47 24.03
C ARG A 45 -5.84 29.34 23.60
N ALA A 46 -4.71 29.17 24.28
CA ALA A 46 -3.76 28.10 24.00
C ALA A 46 -4.36 26.69 24.18
N ALA A 47 -5.25 26.49 25.16
CA ALA A 47 -5.97 25.23 25.33
C ALA A 47 -6.98 24.96 24.18
N SER A 48 -7.61 26.01 23.64
CA SER A 48 -8.51 25.87 22.49
C SER A 48 -7.74 25.55 21.21
N GLU A 49 -6.65 26.28 20.93
CA GLU A 49 -5.83 26.10 19.73
C GLU A 49 -5.11 24.73 19.75
N SER A 50 -4.67 24.27 20.93
CA SER A 50 -4.09 22.92 21.07
C SER A 50 -5.11 21.81 20.85
N SER A 51 -6.37 22.00 21.23
CA SER A 51 -7.43 21.02 20.91
C SER A 51 -7.68 20.95 19.40
N ALA A 52 -7.77 22.10 18.73
CA ALA A 52 -7.93 22.15 17.27
C ALA A 52 -6.72 21.55 16.53
N LEU A 53 -5.51 21.79 17.03
CA LEU A 53 -4.29 21.20 16.47
C LEU A 53 -4.23 19.69 16.66
N ALA A 54 -4.68 19.17 17.82
CA ALA A 54 -4.77 17.74 18.07
C ALA A 54 -5.70 17.06 17.06
N GLU A 55 -6.92 17.58 16.91
CA GLU A 55 -7.89 17.07 15.92
C GLU A 55 -7.35 17.13 14.49
N HIS A 56 -6.62 18.21 14.16
CA HIS A 56 -6.01 18.34 12.84
C HIS A 56 -4.92 17.30 12.59
N TRP A 57 -4.07 17.03 13.57
CA TRP A 57 -3.02 16.01 13.45
C TRP A 57 -3.57 14.60 13.41
N ASP A 58 -4.62 14.29 14.17
CA ASP A 58 -5.31 13.02 14.11
C ASP A 58 -5.92 12.82 12.71
N GLY A 59 -6.51 13.87 12.12
CA GLY A 59 -6.99 13.83 10.74
C GLY A 59 -5.88 13.63 9.70
N ILE A 60 -4.72 14.28 9.87
CA ILE A 60 -3.57 14.12 8.95
C ILE A 60 -3.00 12.70 9.02
N SER A 61 -2.80 12.16 10.23
CA SER A 61 -2.23 10.83 10.43
C SER A 61 -3.14 9.76 9.84
N ALA A 62 -4.45 9.82 10.10
CA ALA A 62 -5.45 8.93 9.52
C ALA A 62 -5.43 8.97 7.98
N ARG A 63 -5.46 10.17 7.38
CA ARG A 63 -5.43 10.32 5.93
C ARG A 63 -4.11 9.83 5.31
N CYS A 64 -3.00 9.99 6.01
CA CYS A 64 -1.71 9.48 5.55
C CYS A 64 -1.70 7.95 5.54
N ALA A 65 -2.17 7.32 6.62
CA ALA A 65 -2.31 5.88 6.73
C ALA A 65 -3.24 5.31 5.64
N GLU A 66 -4.39 5.93 5.40
CA GLU A 66 -5.32 5.53 4.34
C GLU A 66 -4.68 5.57 2.95
N ARG A 67 -3.94 6.64 2.62
CA ARG A 67 -3.25 6.76 1.32
C ARG A 67 -2.13 5.75 1.14
N LEU A 68 -1.44 5.38 2.23
CA LEU A 68 -0.44 4.31 2.21
C LEU A 68 -1.10 2.94 2.02
N ALA A 69 -2.21 2.68 2.70
CA ALA A 69 -2.99 1.45 2.51
C ALA A 69 -3.50 1.31 1.07
N GLU A 70 -4.10 2.35 0.49
CA GLU A 70 -4.51 2.35 -0.93
C GLU A 70 -3.33 2.10 -1.88
N ARG A 71 -2.15 2.65 -1.56
CA ARG A 71 -0.95 2.43 -2.38
C ARG A 71 -0.49 0.97 -2.28
N ALA A 72 -0.53 0.38 -1.08
CA ALA A 72 -0.20 -1.03 -0.87
C ALA A 72 -1.12 -1.94 -1.68
N GLU A 73 -2.42 -1.65 -1.70
CA GLU A 73 -3.41 -2.38 -2.51
C GLU A 73 -3.10 -2.27 -4.01
N LYS A 74 -2.86 -1.06 -4.51
CA LYS A 74 -2.50 -0.85 -5.93
C LYS A 74 -1.24 -1.59 -6.35
N LEU A 75 -0.28 -1.76 -5.45
CA LEU A 75 0.94 -2.54 -5.71
C LEU A 75 0.65 -4.05 -5.76
N ALA A 76 -0.23 -4.55 -4.88
CA ALA A 76 -0.67 -5.93 -4.90
C ALA A 76 -1.48 -6.24 -6.17
N ASP A 77 -2.44 -5.39 -6.52
CA ASP A 77 -3.25 -5.51 -7.74
C ASP A 77 -2.37 -5.53 -8.98
N ALA A 78 -1.34 -4.66 -9.03
CA ALA A 78 -0.39 -4.65 -10.14
C ALA A 78 0.37 -5.98 -10.25
N ALA A 79 0.85 -6.53 -9.12
CA ALA A 79 1.55 -7.82 -9.11
C ALA A 79 0.66 -8.96 -9.62
N ASP A 80 -0.61 -8.99 -9.20
CA ASP A 80 -1.57 -10.02 -9.60
C ASP A 80 -1.95 -9.89 -11.09
N ASP A 81 -2.09 -8.67 -11.59
CA ASP A 81 -2.30 -8.39 -13.02
C ASP A 81 -1.13 -8.90 -13.87
N TYR A 82 0.11 -8.69 -13.43
CA TYR A 82 1.30 -9.19 -14.13
C TYR A 82 1.36 -10.71 -14.14
N ASP A 83 1.17 -11.36 -12.98
CA ASP A 83 1.16 -12.83 -12.89
C ASP A 83 0.04 -13.46 -13.72
N SER A 84 -1.14 -12.83 -13.77
CA SER A 84 -2.24 -13.32 -14.59
C SER A 84 -1.94 -13.23 -16.08
N ARG A 85 -1.34 -12.12 -16.53
CA ARG A 85 -0.98 -11.93 -17.95
C ARG A 85 0.12 -12.88 -18.39
N GLU A 86 1.10 -13.12 -17.53
CA GLU A 86 2.17 -14.08 -17.81
C GLU A 86 1.62 -15.50 -17.94
N ARG A 87 0.71 -15.90 -17.03
CA ARG A 87 0.05 -17.20 -17.11
C ARG A 87 -0.76 -17.37 -18.40
N SER A 88 -1.56 -16.37 -18.78
CA SER A 88 -2.33 -16.41 -20.03
C SER A 88 -1.41 -16.47 -21.26
N ALA A 89 -0.31 -15.71 -21.26
CA ALA A 89 0.67 -15.78 -22.35
C ALA A 89 1.29 -17.17 -22.45
N ALA A 90 1.69 -17.77 -21.32
CA ALA A 90 2.23 -19.12 -21.29
C ALA A 90 1.23 -20.18 -21.82
N GLU A 91 -0.04 -20.10 -21.42
CA GLU A 91 -1.11 -20.97 -21.90
C GLU A 91 -1.34 -20.83 -23.43
N ASP A 92 -1.33 -19.60 -23.95
CA ASP A 92 -1.44 -19.34 -25.38
C ASP A 92 -0.24 -19.92 -26.17
N PHE A 93 0.98 -19.80 -25.62
CA PHE A 93 2.18 -20.38 -26.24
C PHE A 93 2.19 -21.92 -26.20
N GLU A 94 1.76 -22.54 -25.10
CA GLU A 94 1.60 -24.00 -25.04
C GLU A 94 0.56 -24.51 -26.04
N GLY A 95 -0.52 -23.77 -26.26
CA GLY A 95 -1.54 -24.07 -27.27
C GLY A 95 -1.05 -23.94 -28.72
N LEU A 96 0.01 -23.17 -28.96
CA LEU A 96 0.62 -22.96 -30.27
C LEU A 96 1.76 -23.94 -30.59
N LEU A 97 2.26 -24.69 -29.62
CA LEU A 97 3.26 -25.74 -29.89
C LEU A 97 2.58 -26.88 -30.66
N PRO A 98 3.09 -27.25 -31.86
CA PRO A 98 2.52 -28.34 -32.63
C PRO A 98 2.59 -29.61 -31.78
N ARG A 99 1.47 -30.32 -31.62
CA ARG A 99 1.50 -31.71 -31.15
C ARG A 99 2.48 -32.45 -32.05
N GLY A 100 3.54 -32.97 -31.44
CA GLY A 100 4.62 -33.66 -32.15
C GLY A 100 4.07 -34.71 -33.10
N PRO A 101 4.82 -35.06 -34.17
CA PRO A 101 4.31 -35.89 -35.24
C PRO A 101 3.88 -37.24 -34.69
N GLU A 102 2.56 -37.45 -34.58
CA GLU A 102 2.02 -38.79 -34.58
C GLU A 102 2.34 -39.38 -35.95
N GLY A 103 3.35 -40.24 -35.99
CA GLY A 103 3.58 -41.10 -37.12
C GLY A 103 2.51 -42.19 -37.17
N PRO A 104 1.87 -42.42 -38.32
CA PRO A 104 1.30 -43.71 -38.65
C PRO A 104 2.20 -44.47 -39.62
N ILE A 105 2.21 -45.78 -39.42
CA ILE A 105 2.81 -46.84 -40.24
C ILE A 105 2.17 -46.90 -41.62
#